data_AF-A0A2W0AL11-F1
#
_entry.id   AF-A0A2W0AL11-F1
#
_cell.length_a   1.000
_cell.length_b   1.000
_cell.length_c   1.000
_cell.angle_alpha   90.00
_cell.angle_beta   90.00
_cell.angle_gamma   90.00
#
_symmetry.space_group_name_H-M   'P 1'
#
loop_
_entity.id
_entity.type
_entity.pdbx_description
1 polymer ?
#
loop_
_entity_poly.entity_id
_entity_poly.type
_entity_poly.pdbx_seq_one_letter_code
_entity_poly.pdbx_strand_id
1 'polypeptide(L)'
;MTALEQLDRTILLCRDYVATDLTDHEICHSLQSTRVLCVADLRNLSSLSGQTCLTTLVFLLSRMGMQVELLIPDVPMISSQTPISGKSLSAALAGSSEALITGATVRCDPNSNPDLTFAIGDTKIDNGNGFCWRLHGTDWDGALTIRTVEV
;
A
#
# COMPACT_ATOMS: atom_id res chain seq x y z
N MET A 1 -16.51 -10.59 -12.40
CA MET A 1 -15.64 -11.35 -11.49
C MET A 1 -15.95 -10.91 -10.08
N THR A 2 -16.04 -11.86 -9.16
CA THR A 2 -16.20 -11.59 -7.73
C THR A 2 -14.83 -11.35 -7.08
N ALA A 3 -14.80 -10.77 -5.87
CA ALA A 3 -13.56 -10.60 -5.13
C ALA A 3 -12.87 -11.93 -4.82
N LEU A 4 -13.65 -12.98 -4.53
CA LEU A 4 -13.14 -14.33 -4.27
C LEU A 4 -12.34 -14.86 -5.49
N GLU A 5 -12.89 -14.71 -6.69
CA GLU A 5 -12.22 -15.11 -7.94
C GLU A 5 -10.96 -14.28 -8.20
N GLN A 6 -10.97 -12.99 -7.86
CA GLN A 6 -9.82 -12.10 -8.05
C GLN A 6 -8.69 -12.38 -7.05
N LEU A 7 -9.02 -12.86 -5.84
CA LEU A 7 -8.09 -13.12 -4.75
C LEU A 7 -7.64 -14.57 -4.65
N ASP A 8 -8.08 -15.46 -5.54
CA ASP A 8 -7.79 -16.91 -5.50
C ASP A 8 -6.31 -17.23 -5.25
N ARG A 9 -5.39 -16.62 -6.02
CA ARG A 9 -3.94 -16.80 -5.82
C ARG A 9 -3.47 -16.34 -4.44
N THR A 10 -3.99 -15.22 -3.94
CA THR A 10 -3.62 -14.69 -2.60
C THR A 10 -4.15 -15.61 -1.51
N ILE A 11 -5.38 -16.11 -1.64
CA ILE A 11 -6.00 -17.05 -0.70
C ILE A 11 -5.18 -18.33 -0.62
N LEU A 12 -4.75 -18.88 -1.76
CA LEU A 12 -3.88 -20.06 -1.81
C LEU A 12 -2.54 -19.83 -1.09
N LEU A 13 -1.95 -18.64 -1.18
CA LEU A 13 -0.73 -18.31 -0.43
C LEU A 13 -1.00 -18.17 1.08
N CYS A 14 -2.16 -17.64 1.48
CA CYS A 14 -2.54 -17.53 2.89
C CYS A 14 -2.70 -18.90 3.56
N ARG A 15 -3.01 -19.97 2.80
CA ARG A 15 -3.19 -21.33 3.34
C ARG A 15 -1.97 -21.87 4.09
N ASP A 16 -0.78 -21.40 3.76
CA ASP A 16 0.45 -21.77 4.48
C ASP A 16 0.54 -21.19 5.90
N TYR A 17 -0.30 -20.19 6.22
CA TYR A 17 -0.20 -19.39 7.45
C TYR A 17 -1.47 -19.40 8.31
N VAL A 18 -2.54 -20.06 7.86
CA VAL A 18 -3.83 -20.09 8.55
C VAL A 18 -4.29 -21.51 8.85
N ALA A 19 -5.29 -21.66 9.73
CA ALA A 19 -5.83 -22.96 10.08
C ALA A 19 -6.51 -23.64 8.86
N THR A 20 -6.37 -24.96 8.77
CA THR A 20 -6.82 -25.75 7.61
C THR A 20 -8.33 -25.85 7.48
N ASP A 21 -9.07 -25.59 8.57
CA ASP A 21 -10.53 -25.64 8.64
C ASP A 21 -11.21 -24.34 8.19
N LEU A 22 -10.47 -23.23 8.06
CA LEU A 22 -11.00 -22.00 7.47
C LEU A 22 -11.41 -22.22 6.02
N THR A 23 -12.49 -21.60 5.59
CA THR A 23 -12.93 -21.60 4.19
C THR A 23 -12.27 -20.47 3.40
N ASP A 24 -12.19 -20.60 2.08
CA ASP A 24 -11.65 -19.52 1.22
C ASP A 24 -12.50 -18.24 1.31
N HIS A 25 -13.80 -18.40 1.55
CA HIS A 25 -14.71 -17.28 1.82
C HIS A 25 -14.35 -16.54 3.11
N GLU A 26 -14.00 -17.24 4.19
CA GLU A 26 -13.57 -16.60 5.44
C GLU A 26 -12.24 -15.89 5.29
N ILE A 27 -11.28 -16.47 4.56
CA ILE A 27 -9.99 -15.82 4.25
C ILE A 27 -10.22 -14.56 3.41
N CYS A 28 -11.00 -14.67 2.33
CA CYS A 28 -11.37 -13.54 1.47
C CYS A 28 -12.06 -12.44 2.27
N HIS A 29 -13.03 -12.79 3.12
CA HIS A 29 -13.73 -11.85 3.98
C HIS A 29 -12.76 -11.16 4.95
N SER A 30 -11.84 -11.91 5.57
CA SER A 30 -10.85 -11.34 6.49
C SER A 30 -9.92 -10.34 5.78
N LEU A 31 -9.49 -10.64 4.56
CA LEU A 31 -8.70 -9.71 3.74
C LEU A 31 -9.50 -8.44 3.45
N GLN A 32 -10.77 -8.59 3.06
CA GLN A 32 -11.66 -7.48 2.73
C GLN A 32 -12.12 -6.67 3.95
N SER A 33 -12.11 -7.23 5.14
CA SER A 33 -12.47 -6.50 6.37
C SER A 33 -11.28 -5.84 7.05
N THR A 34 -10.05 -6.14 6.63
CA THR A 34 -8.84 -5.56 7.21
C THR A 34 -8.70 -4.09 6.82
N ARG A 35 -8.65 -3.21 7.81
CA ARG A 35 -8.49 -1.75 7.65
C ARG A 35 -7.04 -1.35 7.91
N VAL A 36 -6.44 -0.73 6.92
CA VAL A 36 -5.04 -0.35 6.93
C VAL A 36 -4.93 1.17 6.83
N LEU A 37 -4.23 1.78 7.77
CA LEU A 37 -3.92 3.20 7.73
C LEU A 37 -2.51 3.43 7.17
N CYS A 38 -2.40 4.21 6.11
CA CYS A 38 -1.13 4.70 5.59
C CYS A 38 -0.92 6.16 6.03
N VAL A 39 0.16 6.42 6.77
CA VAL A 39 0.49 7.75 7.31
C VAL A 39 1.80 8.24 6.72
N ALA A 40 1.81 9.48 6.25
CA ALA A 40 3.02 10.16 5.81
C ALA A 40 2.91 11.66 6.03
N ASP A 41 4.01 12.30 6.42
CA ASP A 41 4.07 13.76 6.51
C ASP A 41 4.54 14.43 5.21
N LEU A 42 4.50 15.75 5.20
CA LEU A 42 4.88 16.56 4.04
C LEU A 42 6.35 16.34 3.66
N ARG A 43 7.24 16.17 4.65
CA ARG A 43 8.67 16.00 4.40
C ARG A 43 8.93 14.73 3.61
N ASN A 44 8.31 13.64 4.02
CA ASN A 44 8.46 12.35 3.34
C ASN A 44 7.82 12.36 1.94
N LEU A 45 6.63 12.95 1.79
CA LEU A 45 5.93 13.00 0.50
C LEU A 45 6.42 14.09 -0.46
N SER A 46 7.33 14.96 -0.03
CA SER A 46 8.03 15.92 -0.90
C SER A 46 9.15 15.28 -1.72
N SER A 47 9.43 13.98 -1.51
CA SER A 47 10.43 13.21 -2.25
C SER A 47 9.78 12.23 -3.22
N LEU A 48 10.43 11.99 -4.37
CA LEU A 48 9.95 10.99 -5.34
C LEU A 48 9.92 9.59 -4.71
N SER A 49 10.98 9.19 -4.01
CA SER A 49 11.08 7.91 -3.31
C SER A 49 9.97 7.72 -2.27
N GLY A 50 9.62 8.76 -1.51
CA GLY A 50 8.50 8.73 -0.57
C GLY A 50 7.14 8.57 -1.24
N GLN A 51 6.88 9.31 -2.33
CA GLN A 51 5.64 9.13 -3.11
C GLN A 51 5.58 7.73 -3.73
N THR A 52 6.67 7.24 -4.32
CA THR A 52 6.72 5.89 -4.90
C THR A 52 6.52 4.80 -3.84
N CYS A 53 7.15 4.92 -2.67
CA CYS A 53 6.97 3.99 -1.56
C CYS A 53 5.49 3.90 -1.15
N LEU A 54 4.85 5.05 -0.93
CA LEU A 54 3.43 5.10 -0.58
C LEU A 54 2.55 4.53 -1.69
N THR A 55 2.76 4.96 -2.93
CA THR A 55 1.96 4.49 -4.08
C THR A 55 2.08 2.98 -4.24
N THR A 56 3.30 2.42 -4.23
CA THR A 56 3.51 0.97 -4.31
C THR A 56 2.82 0.24 -3.17
N LEU A 57 2.94 0.73 -1.93
CA LEU A 57 2.27 0.13 -0.77
C LEU A 57 0.76 0.08 -0.96
N VAL A 58 0.13 1.21 -1.31
CA VAL A 58 -1.32 1.28 -1.52
C VAL A 58 -1.75 0.30 -2.61
N PHE A 59 -1.00 0.22 -3.72
CA PHE A 59 -1.29 -0.75 -4.78
C PHE A 59 -1.17 -2.21 -4.31
N LEU A 60 -0.20 -2.54 -3.47
CA LEU A 60 -0.04 -3.89 -2.92
C LEU A 60 -1.20 -4.24 -1.98
N LEU A 61 -1.57 -3.32 -1.08
CA LEU A 61 -2.70 -3.49 -0.15
C LEU A 61 -4.02 -3.66 -0.91
N SER A 62 -4.27 -2.81 -1.90
CA SER A 62 -5.47 -2.90 -2.75
C SER A 62 -5.51 -4.21 -3.55
N ARG A 63 -4.36 -4.73 -4.01
CA ARG A 63 -4.28 -6.05 -4.66
C ARG A 63 -4.52 -7.22 -3.71
N MET A 64 -4.35 -7.01 -2.41
CA MET A 64 -4.73 -7.98 -1.38
C MET A 64 -6.21 -7.86 -0.97
N GLY A 65 -6.97 -6.91 -1.53
CA GLY A 65 -8.39 -6.76 -1.24
C GLY A 65 -8.72 -5.89 -0.03
N MET A 66 -7.74 -5.22 0.57
CA MET A 66 -7.88 -4.54 1.86
C MET A 66 -8.54 -3.15 1.76
N GLN A 67 -8.97 -2.62 2.90
CA GLN A 67 -9.50 -1.26 3.04
C GLN A 67 -8.38 -0.30 3.44
N VAL A 68 -8.01 0.62 2.56
CA VAL A 68 -6.89 1.55 2.77
C VAL A 68 -7.40 2.94 3.10
N GLU A 69 -6.98 3.44 4.25
CA GLU A 69 -7.20 4.82 4.69
C GLU A 69 -5.88 5.60 4.59
N LEU A 70 -5.96 6.84 4.09
CA LEU A 70 -4.83 7.72 3.89
C LEU A 70 -4.90 8.90 4.87
N LEU A 71 -3.91 8.98 5.75
CA LEU A 71 -3.64 10.17 6.58
C LEU A 71 -2.36 10.84 6.09
N ILE A 72 -2.51 11.60 5.01
CA ILE A 72 -1.41 12.25 4.31
C ILE A 72 -1.78 13.70 3.95
N PRO A 73 -0.81 14.63 3.89
CA PRO A 73 -1.05 15.95 3.35
C PRO A 73 -1.40 15.86 1.86
N ASP A 74 -2.22 16.81 1.38
CA ASP A 74 -2.43 16.98 -0.04
C ASP A 74 -1.17 17.59 -0.68
N VAL A 75 -0.45 16.79 -1.46
CA VAL A 75 0.78 17.17 -2.13
C VAL A 75 0.67 16.96 -3.64
N PRO A 76 1.36 17.78 -4.45
CA PRO A 76 1.40 17.54 -5.87
C PRO A 76 2.15 16.24 -6.20
N MET A 77 1.67 15.51 -7.21
CA MET A 77 2.44 14.38 -7.75
C MET A 77 3.72 14.90 -8.40
N ILE A 78 4.88 14.40 -7.96
CA ILE A 78 6.20 14.80 -8.48
C ILE A 78 6.40 14.28 -9.91
N SER A 79 5.90 13.07 -10.18
CA SER A 79 5.91 12.45 -11.49
C SER A 79 4.65 11.62 -11.70
N SER A 80 4.33 11.30 -12.95
CA SER A 80 3.34 10.27 -13.25
C SER A 80 3.80 8.93 -12.68
N GLN A 81 2.89 8.16 -12.09
CA GLN A 81 3.16 6.84 -11.53
C GLN A 81 2.08 5.88 -12.00
N THR A 82 2.29 5.24 -13.16
CA THR A 82 1.30 4.31 -13.73
C THR A 82 0.85 3.26 -12.69
N PRO A 83 -0.47 3.01 -12.54
CA PRO A 83 -1.58 3.48 -13.38
C PRO A 83 -2.18 4.83 -12.98
N ILE A 84 -1.71 5.48 -11.91
CA ILE A 84 -2.27 6.76 -11.45
C ILE A 84 -1.62 7.96 -12.13
N SER A 85 -2.47 8.93 -12.45
CA SER A 85 -2.07 10.23 -12.98
C SER A 85 -2.98 11.29 -12.39
N GLY A 86 -2.46 12.48 -12.17
CA GLY A 86 -3.23 13.56 -11.57
C GLY A 86 -2.34 14.67 -11.06
N LYS A 87 -2.97 15.68 -10.45
CA LYS A 87 -2.26 16.80 -9.83
C LYS A 87 -2.01 16.59 -8.34
N SER A 88 -2.89 15.85 -7.65
CA SER A 88 -2.82 15.59 -6.21
C SER A 88 -2.59 14.10 -5.97
N LEU A 89 -1.65 13.77 -5.10
CA LEU A 89 -1.30 12.38 -4.77
C LEU A 89 -2.45 11.66 -4.06
N SER A 90 -3.08 12.29 -3.07
CA SER A 90 -4.20 11.71 -2.32
C SER A 90 -5.41 11.48 -3.21
N ALA A 91 -5.75 12.46 -4.06
CA ALA A 91 -6.86 12.33 -5.00
C ALA A 91 -6.60 11.24 -6.06
N ALA A 92 -5.37 11.14 -6.57
CA ALA A 92 -5.00 10.12 -7.54
C ALA A 92 -5.05 8.71 -6.94
N LEU A 93 -4.61 8.54 -5.69
CA LEU A 93 -4.70 7.26 -4.98
C LEU A 93 -6.14 6.89 -4.63
N ALA A 94 -6.94 7.82 -4.11
CA ALA A 94 -8.36 7.58 -3.84
C ALA A 94 -9.13 7.21 -5.12
N GLY A 95 -8.81 7.85 -6.25
CA GLY A 95 -9.38 7.53 -7.55
C GLY A 95 -9.02 6.14 -8.09
N SER A 96 -8.04 5.45 -7.50
CA SER A 96 -7.69 4.05 -7.84
C SER A 96 -8.50 3.01 -7.08
N SER A 97 -9.40 3.43 -6.19
CA SER A 97 -10.29 2.54 -5.43
C SER A 97 -11.05 1.58 -6.35
N GLU A 98 -11.18 0.32 -5.95
CA GLU A 98 -11.83 -0.78 -6.69
C GLU A 98 -11.26 -1.09 -8.09
N ALA A 99 -10.25 -0.36 -8.58
CA ALA A 99 -9.66 -0.59 -9.90
C ALA A 99 -8.89 -1.91 -10.01
N LEU A 100 -8.50 -2.51 -8.88
CA LEU A 100 -7.69 -3.73 -8.82
C LEU A 100 -8.48 -4.95 -8.35
N ILE A 101 -9.12 -4.83 -7.18
CA ILE A 101 -9.90 -5.88 -6.55
C ILE A 101 -11.24 -5.29 -6.15
N THR A 102 -12.32 -5.98 -6.48
CA THR A 102 -13.68 -5.58 -6.13
C THR A 102 -13.84 -5.52 -4.61
N GLY A 103 -14.36 -4.40 -4.11
CA GLY A 103 -14.57 -4.15 -2.68
C GLY A 103 -13.34 -3.66 -1.92
N ALA A 104 -12.14 -3.62 -2.53
CA ALA A 104 -10.99 -2.93 -1.95
C ALA A 104 -11.16 -1.42 -2.10
N THR A 105 -10.98 -0.67 -1.02
CA THR A 105 -11.18 0.79 -1.06
C THR A 105 -9.92 1.57 -0.72
N VAL A 106 -9.83 2.78 -1.28
CA VAL A 106 -8.80 3.77 -0.92
C VAL A 106 -9.51 5.07 -0.59
N ARG A 107 -9.38 5.54 0.65
CA ARG A 107 -10.12 6.69 1.18
C ARG A 107 -9.20 7.60 1.98
N CYS A 108 -9.64 8.85 2.18
CA CYS A 108 -8.96 9.82 3.02
C CYS A 108 -9.88 10.14 4.20
N ASP A 109 -9.80 9.36 5.28
CA ASP A 109 -10.58 9.59 6.50
C ASP A 109 -9.66 9.88 7.70
N PRO A 110 -9.71 11.10 8.28
CA PRO A 110 -8.92 11.45 9.46
C PRO A 110 -9.39 10.73 10.74
N ASN A 111 -10.60 10.15 10.76
CA ASN A 111 -11.17 9.46 11.92
C ASN A 111 -11.09 7.93 11.79
N SER A 112 -10.17 7.42 10.96
CA SER A 112 -10.02 5.99 10.76
C SER A 112 -9.71 5.23 12.07
N ASN A 113 -10.25 4.02 12.20
CA ASN A 113 -9.93 3.08 13.27
C ASN A 113 -9.24 1.85 12.67
N PRO A 114 -7.93 1.92 12.37
CA PRO A 114 -7.24 0.88 11.61
C PRO A 114 -6.90 -0.35 12.46
N ASP A 115 -6.85 -1.50 11.81
CA ASP A 115 -6.33 -2.75 12.39
C ASP A 115 -4.79 -2.81 12.29
N LEU A 116 -4.22 -2.13 11.28
CA LEU A 116 -2.78 -2.06 11.00
C LEU A 116 -2.39 -0.67 10.47
N THR A 117 -1.27 -0.13 10.94
CA THR A 117 -0.74 1.16 10.46
C THR A 117 0.61 0.99 9.75
N PHE A 118 0.77 1.66 8.62
CA PHE A 118 2.04 1.85 7.92
C PHE A 118 2.45 3.31 7.95
N ALA A 119 3.62 3.60 8.50
CA ALA A 119 4.21 4.94 8.50
C ALA A 119 5.34 5.05 7.48
N ILE A 120 5.31 6.08 6.64
CA ILE A 120 6.35 6.35 5.65
C ILE A 120 7.47 7.19 6.26
N GLY A 121 8.70 6.74 6.08
CA GLY A 121 9.90 7.45 6.45
C GLY A 121 9.99 7.67 7.96
N ASP A 122 10.31 8.89 8.38
CA ASP A 122 10.39 9.31 9.79
C ASP A 122 9.10 9.98 10.30
N THR A 123 7.99 9.85 9.56
CA THR A 123 6.69 10.41 9.93
C THR A 123 6.31 10.04 11.36
N LYS A 124 5.99 11.05 12.17
CA LYS A 124 5.51 10.87 13.54
C LYS A 124 4.09 10.32 13.53
N ILE A 125 3.83 9.40 14.43
CA ILE A 125 2.55 8.73 14.60
C ILE A 125 2.22 8.72 16.10
N ASP A 126 1.02 9.15 16.45
CA ASP A 126 0.49 8.95 17.80
C ASP A 126 0.02 7.50 17.87
N ASN A 127 0.94 6.63 18.28
CA ASN A 127 0.68 5.22 18.42
C ASN A 127 -0.32 4.99 19.55
N GLY A 128 -1.58 4.76 19.20
CA GLY A 128 -2.44 3.92 20.03
C GLY A 128 -1.89 2.49 20.14
N ASN A 129 -2.63 1.57 20.74
CA ASN A 129 -2.23 0.16 20.94
C ASN A 129 -2.19 -0.70 19.64
N GLY A 130 -2.13 -0.10 18.45
CA GLY A 130 -2.18 -0.80 17.17
C GLY A 130 -0.81 -1.32 16.70
N PHE A 131 -0.83 -2.35 15.84
CA PHE A 131 0.37 -2.79 15.14
C PHE A 131 0.82 -1.71 14.14
N CYS A 132 2.11 -1.37 14.16
CA CYS A 132 2.67 -0.39 13.25
C CYS A 132 3.91 -0.93 12.54
N TRP A 133 3.94 -0.77 11.23
CA TRP A 133 5.09 -1.00 10.37
C TRP A 133 5.62 0.33 9.87
N ARG A 134 6.95 0.46 9.79
CA ARG A 134 7.60 1.65 9.24
C ARG A 134 8.32 1.27 7.96
N LEU A 135 8.04 2.00 6.89
CA LEU A 135 8.59 1.75 5.57
C LEU A 135 9.43 2.94 5.14
N HIS A 136 10.58 2.67 4.56
CA HIS A 136 11.49 3.68 4.03
C HIS A 136 11.80 3.35 2.57
N GLY A 137 12.03 4.39 1.78
CA GLY A 137 12.55 4.29 0.42
C GLY A 137 13.73 5.23 0.25
N THR A 138 14.72 4.80 -0.53
CA THR A 138 15.81 5.65 -1.01
C THR A 138 15.88 5.56 -2.53
N ASP A 139 16.71 6.37 -3.15
CA ASP A 139 16.90 6.29 -4.59
C ASP A 139 17.53 4.94 -4.96
N TRP A 140 17.01 4.32 -6.02
CA TRP A 140 17.63 3.12 -6.58
C TRP A 140 18.95 3.51 -7.25
N ASP A 141 20.05 2.91 -6.80
CA ASP A 141 21.34 3.03 -7.47
C ASP A 141 21.74 1.72 -8.16
N GLY A 142 22.65 1.84 -9.13
CA GLY A 142 23.19 0.70 -9.85
C GLY A 142 24.43 1.13 -10.64
N ALA A 143 25.49 0.31 -10.57
CA ALA A 143 26.72 0.56 -11.30
C ALA A 143 27.06 -0.64 -12.18
N LEU A 144 27.42 -0.38 -13.44
CA LEU A 144 28.00 -1.39 -14.32
C LEU A 144 29.49 -1.50 -14.01
N THR A 145 29.93 -2.66 -13.53
CA THR A 145 31.37 -2.95 -13.39
C THR A 145 31.85 -3.61 -14.67
N ILE A 146 32.67 -2.91 -15.45
CA ILE A 146 33.39 -3.52 -16.58
C ILE A 146 34.62 -4.23 -15.99
N ARG A 147 34.64 -5.57 -16.02
CA ARG A 147 35.86 -6.32 -15.75
C ARG A 147 36.77 -6.21 -16.96
N THR A 148 37.89 -5.49 -16.81
CA THR A 148 38.96 -5.52 -17.81
C THR A 148 39.55 -6.93 -17.81
N VAL A 149 39.41 -7.65 -18.92
CA VAL A 149 40.13 -8.90 -19.14
C VAL A 149 41.56 -8.52 -19.49
N GLU A 150 42.51 -8.84 -18.62
CA GLU A 150 43.94 -8.75 -18.96
C GLU A 150 44.24 -9.77 -20.07
N VAL A 151 44.79 -9.28 -21.18
CA VAL A 151 45.23 -10.06 -22.35
C VAL A 151 46.67 -10.52 -22.14
#